data_AF-A0AAV3YFD5-F1
#
_entry.id   AF-A0AAV3YFD5-F1
#
_cell.length_a   1.000
_cell.length_b   1.000
_cell.length_c   1.000
_cell.angle_alpha   90.00
_cell.angle_beta   90.00
_cell.angle_gamma   90.00
#
_symmetry.space_group_name_H-M   'P 1'
#
loop_
_entity.id
_entity.type
_entity.pdbx_description
1 polymer ?
#
loop_
_entity_poly.entity_id
_entity_poly.type
_entity_poly.pdbx_seq_one_letter_code
_entity_poly.pdbx_strand_id
1 'polypeptide(L)'
;MWFIRRMMKISWTEKKSNELVLKEANLERSLIKTIRQLQFLGHICRHKGLEHLAITEKIEGKRSRGRQRLTFIENLKSRAIGKGSNDNFIRLTENRFEWRNMIANVCFRQGT
;
A
#
# COMPACT_ATOMS: atom_id res chain seq x y z
N MET A 1 5.62 -15.84 -7.54
CA MET A 1 4.68 -16.88 -8.01
C MET A 1 5.25 -18.27 -7.81
N TRP A 2 6.51 -18.50 -8.16
CA TRP A 2 7.21 -19.79 -7.96
C TRP A 2 7.10 -20.35 -6.53
N PHE A 3 7.39 -19.53 -5.50
CA PHE A 3 7.29 -19.94 -4.10
C PHE A 3 5.88 -20.45 -3.71
N ILE A 4 4.84 -19.69 -4.07
CA ILE A 4 3.44 -20.03 -3.77
C ILE A 4 3.03 -21.33 -4.49
N ARG A 5 3.38 -21.49 -5.78
CA ARG A 5 3.09 -22.72 -6.54
C ARG A 5 3.78 -23.94 -5.93
N ARG A 6 5.02 -23.78 -5.45
CA ARG A 6 5.76 -24.86 -4.78
C ARG A 6 5.13 -25.23 -3.43
N MET A 7 4.71 -24.23 -2.65
CA MET A 7 4.04 -24.45 -1.36
C MET A 7 2.69 -25.16 -1.52
N MET A 8 1.90 -24.78 -2.53
CA MET A 8 0.61 -25.41 -2.85
C MET A 8 0.72 -26.64 -3.76
N LYS A 9 1.94 -27.10 -4.07
CA LYS A 9 2.22 -28.25 -4.96
C LYS A 9 1.54 -28.19 -6.34
N ILE A 10 1.37 -26.98 -6.89
CA ILE A 10 0.73 -26.78 -8.20
C ILE A 10 1.71 -27.16 -9.30
N SER A 11 1.36 -28.16 -10.11
CA SER A 11 2.17 -28.58 -11.24
C SER A 11 2.17 -27.52 -12.34
N TRP A 12 3.26 -27.41 -13.10
CA TRP A 12 3.30 -26.58 -14.29
C TRP A 12 2.34 -27.09 -15.39
N THR A 13 2.04 -28.39 -15.38
CA THR A 13 1.15 -29.06 -16.35
C THR A 13 -0.31 -28.63 -16.21
N GLU A 14 -0.73 -28.21 -15.02
CA GLU A 14 -2.11 -27.73 -14.76
C GLU A 14 -2.42 -26.41 -15.48
N LYS A 15 -1.40 -25.65 -15.94
CA LYS A 15 -1.54 -24.35 -16.60
C LYS A 15 -2.50 -23.37 -15.89
N LYS A 16 -2.68 -23.49 -14.57
CA LYS A 16 -3.52 -22.59 -13.76
C LYS A 16 -3.05 -21.14 -13.90
N SER A 17 -3.99 -20.22 -14.15
CA SER A 17 -3.71 -18.77 -14.19
C SER A 17 -3.13 -18.28 -12.86
N ASN A 18 -2.21 -17.32 -12.93
CA ASN A 18 -1.58 -16.71 -11.76
C ASN A 18 -2.60 -16.07 -10.80
N GLU A 19 -3.72 -15.57 -11.32
CA GLU A 19 -4.79 -14.97 -10.50
C GLU A 19 -5.53 -16.01 -9.69
N LEU A 20 -5.84 -17.16 -10.29
CA LEU A 20 -6.45 -18.30 -9.58
C LEU A 20 -5.53 -18.83 -8.49
N VAL A 21 -4.23 -18.99 -8.79
CA VAL A 21 -3.24 -19.42 -7.78
C VAL A 21 -3.17 -18.46 -6.58
N LEU A 22 -3.27 -17.16 -6.83
CA LEU A 22 -3.27 -16.18 -5.75
C LEU A 22 -4.58 -16.19 -4.96
N LYS A 23 -5.72 -16.33 -5.63
CA LYS A 23 -7.04 -16.44 -5.00
C LYS A 23 -7.14 -17.69 -4.12
N GLU A 24 -6.62 -18.81 -4.59
CA GLU A 24 -6.61 -20.10 -3.89
C GLU A 24 -5.66 -20.07 -2.67
N ALA A 25 -4.53 -19.35 -2.78
CA ALA A 25 -3.66 -19.07 -1.63
C ALA A 25 -4.22 -18.00 -0.67
N ASN A 26 -5.34 -17.37 -1.00
CA ASN A 26 -5.86 -16.18 -0.33
C ASN A 26 -4.79 -15.07 -0.17
N LEU A 27 -3.94 -14.90 -1.19
CA LEU A 27 -2.84 -13.94 -1.20
C LEU A 27 -3.11 -12.82 -2.20
N GLU A 28 -3.19 -11.58 -1.73
CA GLU A 28 -3.16 -10.43 -2.64
C GLU A 28 -1.74 -10.01 -3.02
N ARG A 29 -1.52 -9.77 -4.32
CA ARG A 29 -0.25 -9.24 -4.89
C ARG A 29 0.16 -7.87 -4.34
N SER A 30 -0.72 -7.17 -3.62
CA SER A 30 -0.62 -5.75 -3.29
C SER A 30 0.03 -5.45 -1.94
N LEU A 31 0.07 -6.43 -1.01
CA LEU A 31 0.35 -6.15 0.40
C LEU A 31 1.78 -5.68 0.64
N ILE A 32 2.78 -6.44 0.20
CA ILE A 32 4.21 -6.10 0.36
C ILE A 32 4.52 -4.74 -0.29
N LYS A 33 3.94 -4.49 -1.47
CA LYS A 33 4.11 -3.21 -2.17
C LYS A 33 3.54 -2.05 -1.36
N THR A 34 2.37 -2.25 -0.77
CA THR A 34 1.71 -1.25 0.09
C THR A 34 2.53 -0.99 1.35
N ILE A 35 3.06 -2.02 2.00
CA ILE A 35 3.92 -1.88 3.19
C ILE A 35 5.17 -1.06 2.87
N ARG A 36 5.88 -1.38 1.78
CA ARG A 36 7.07 -0.60 1.37
C ARG A 36 6.73 0.86 1.12
N GLN A 37 5.60 1.13 0.48
CA GLN A 37 5.15 2.50 0.23
C GLN A 37 4.77 3.26 1.52
N LEU A 38 4.17 2.59 2.51
CA LEU A 38 3.88 3.17 3.82
C LEU A 38 5.17 3.43 4.63
N GLN A 39 6.13 2.50 4.61
CA GLN A 39 7.43 2.73 5.24
C GLN A 39 8.15 3.95 4.66
N PHE A 40 8.12 4.08 3.33
CA PHE A 40 8.67 5.23 2.61
C PHE A 40 7.96 6.53 2.99
N LEU A 41 6.62 6.55 3.00
CA LEU A 41 5.86 7.74 3.41
C LEU A 41 6.22 8.20 4.83
N GLY A 42 6.31 7.26 5.78
CA GLY A 42 6.70 7.58 7.15
C GLY A 42 8.14 8.07 7.28
N HIS A 43 9.05 7.60 6.43
CA HIS A 43 10.42 8.12 6.36
C HIS A 43 10.42 9.58 5.90
N ILE A 44 9.75 9.88 4.78
CA ILE A 44 9.67 11.22 4.19
C ILE A 44 9.06 12.22 5.15
N CYS A 45 7.92 11.90 5.75
CA CYS A 45 7.20 12.85 6.60
C CYS A 45 7.98 13.22 7.87
N ARG A 46 8.87 12.33 8.34
CA ARG A 46 9.75 12.60 9.48
C ARG A 46 11.03 13.33 9.09
N HIS A 47 11.54 13.11 7.87
CA HIS A 47 12.72 13.80 7.37
C HIS A 47 12.42 15.26 6.97
N LYS A 48 11.18 15.55 6.52
CA LYS A 48 10.73 16.87 6.08
C LYS A 48 11.60 17.49 4.98
N GLY A 49 12.09 16.67 4.06
CA GLY A 49 12.83 17.10 2.86
C GLY A 49 11.93 17.63 1.73
N LEU A 50 12.51 17.87 0.56
CA LEU A 50 11.78 18.34 -0.63
C LEU A 50 10.64 17.40 -1.03
N GLU A 51 10.87 16.10 -0.89
CA GLU A 51 9.88 15.07 -1.18
C GLU A 51 8.66 15.13 -0.24
N HIS A 52 8.81 15.64 0.99
CA HIS A 52 7.68 15.86 1.88
C HIS A 52 6.79 17.01 1.38
N LEU A 53 7.40 18.10 0.94
CA LEU A 53 6.68 19.25 0.36
C LEU A 53 5.96 18.83 -0.92
N ALA A 54 6.65 18.14 -1.83
CA ALA A 54 6.06 17.68 -3.09
C ALA A 54 4.87 16.72 -2.93
N ILE A 55 4.82 15.96 -1.83
CA ILE A 55 3.75 15.00 -1.55
C ILE A 55 2.60 15.62 -0.74
N THR A 56 2.91 16.54 0.17
CA THR A 56 1.96 17.14 1.11
C THR A 56 1.30 18.39 0.54
N GLU A 57 2.08 19.23 -0.14
CA GLU A 57 1.60 20.49 -0.68
C GLU A 57 0.90 20.27 -2.02
N LYS A 58 -0.13 21.08 -2.26
CA LYS A 58 -0.75 21.16 -3.58
C LYS A 58 0.11 22.10 -4.42
N ILE A 59 1.01 21.53 -5.21
CA ILE A 59 1.69 22.27 -6.27
C ILE A 59 0.61 22.84 -7.19
N GLU A 60 0.62 24.16 -7.39
CA GLU A 60 -0.33 24.83 -8.27
C GLU A 60 -0.21 24.29 -9.71
N GLY A 61 -1.36 23.97 -10.31
CA GLY A 61 -1.41 23.48 -11.69
C GLY A 61 -2.53 22.47 -11.93
N LYS A 62 -2.94 22.37 -13.20
CA LYS A 62 -3.93 21.39 -13.64
C LYS A 62 -3.25 20.04 -13.91
N ARG A 63 -3.82 18.95 -13.40
CA ARG A 63 -3.30 17.60 -13.72
C ARG A 63 -3.44 17.31 -15.21
N SER A 64 -2.39 16.76 -15.81
CA SER A 64 -2.39 16.32 -17.20
C SER A 64 -3.38 15.17 -17.42
N ARG A 65 -3.96 15.11 -18.62
CA ARG A 65 -4.83 14.00 -19.04
C ARG A 65 -4.01 12.69 -19.03
N GLY A 66 -4.64 11.59 -18.62
CA GLY A 66 -4.00 10.27 -18.51
C GLY A 66 -3.28 10.00 -17.19
N ARG A 67 -3.03 11.01 -16.35
CA ARG A 67 -2.47 10.80 -15.00
C ARG A 67 -3.52 10.18 -14.07
N GLN A 68 -3.07 9.32 -13.15
CA GLN A 68 -3.96 8.68 -12.18
C GLN A 68 -4.74 9.70 -11.35
N ARG A 69 -6.05 9.47 -11.17
CA ARG A 69 -6.96 10.38 -10.46
C ARG A 69 -6.66 10.48 -8.96
N LEU A 70 -6.24 9.38 -8.33
CA LEU A 70 -5.87 9.35 -6.92
C LEU A 70 -4.42 9.79 -6.75
N THR A 71 -4.18 10.70 -5.79
CA THR A 71 -2.82 11.02 -5.34
C THR A 71 -2.15 9.82 -4.68
N PHE A 72 -0.83 9.89 -4.53
CA PHE A 72 -0.06 8.89 -3.79
C PHE A 72 -0.62 8.68 -2.38
N ILE A 73 -0.90 9.77 -1.65
CA ILE A 73 -1.49 9.73 -0.31
C ILE A 73 -2.89 9.11 -0.33
N GLU A 74 -3.79 9.56 -1.21
CA GLU A 74 -5.14 9.01 -1.29
C GLU A 74 -5.15 7.52 -1.61
N ASN A 75 -4.22 7.07 -2.47
CA ASN A 75 -4.09 5.67 -2.83
C ASN A 75 -3.55 4.82 -1.67
N LEU A 76 -2.63 5.35 -0.86
CA LEU A 76 -2.18 4.67 0.35
C LEU A 76 -3.23 4.67 1.46
N LYS A 77 -3.94 5.78 1.64
CA LYS A 77 -5.04 5.90 2.60
C LYS A 77 -6.14 4.88 2.30
N SER A 78 -6.53 4.74 1.03
CA SER A 78 -7.56 3.78 0.63
C SER A 78 -7.17 2.33 0.90
N ARG A 79 -5.89 1.97 0.73
CA ARG A 79 -5.39 0.62 1.01
C ARG A 79 -5.16 0.34 2.49
N ALA A 80 -4.71 1.34 3.26
CA ALA A 80 -4.31 1.13 4.64
C ALA A 80 -5.49 1.18 5.64
N ILE A 81 -6.40 2.15 5.46
CA ILE A 81 -7.42 2.47 6.47
C ILE A 81 -8.83 2.05 6.01
N GLY A 82 -9.03 1.77 4.71
CA GLY A 82 -10.36 1.67 4.09
C GLY A 82 -10.95 3.07 3.86
N LYS A 83 -12.21 3.16 3.39
CA LYS A 83 -12.92 4.44 3.13
C LYS A 83 -13.22 5.27 4.41
N GLY A 84 -12.51 5.06 5.51
CA GLY A 84 -12.61 5.84 6.75
C GLY A 84 -11.67 7.03 6.71
N SER A 85 -12.22 8.24 6.85
CA SER A 85 -11.43 9.46 6.80
C SER A 85 -10.71 9.73 8.11
N ASN A 86 -9.39 9.50 8.15
CA ASN A 86 -8.51 10.22 9.07
C ASN A 86 -8.02 11.49 8.36
N ASP A 87 -8.48 12.65 8.81
CA ASP A 87 -7.93 13.96 8.42
C ASP A 87 -6.45 14.12 8.82
N ASN A 88 -5.95 13.22 9.66
CA ASN A 88 -4.61 13.26 10.24
C ASN A 88 -3.66 12.15 9.74
N PHE A 89 -3.86 11.58 8.54
CA PHE A 89 -2.99 10.49 8.05
C PHE A 89 -1.50 10.86 8.01
N ILE A 90 -1.19 12.10 7.63
CA ILE A 90 0.19 12.61 7.67
C ILE A 90 0.67 12.78 9.12
N ARG A 91 -0.15 13.34 10.01
CA ARG A 91 0.23 13.49 11.44
C ARG A 91 0.51 12.13 12.11
N LEU A 92 -0.21 11.08 11.71
CA LEU A 92 0.02 9.72 12.21
C LEU A 92 1.44 9.22 11.90
N THR A 93 2.07 9.69 10.81
CA THR A 93 3.42 9.28 10.43
C THR A 93 4.51 9.83 11.36
N GLU A 94 4.24 10.93 12.08
CA GLU A 94 5.20 11.58 12.96
C GLU A 94 5.52 10.67 14.16
N ASN A 95 4.49 10.05 14.74
CA ASN A 95 4.65 9.08 15.82
C ASN A 95 5.10 7.71 15.26
N ARG A 96 6.35 7.32 15.54
CA ARG A 96 6.93 6.05 15.07
C ARG A 96 6.19 4.82 15.59
N PHE A 97 5.68 4.86 16.82
CA PHE A 97 4.99 3.73 17.43
C PHE A 97 3.64 3.50 16.75
N GLU A 98 2.81 4.55 16.70
CA GLU A 98 1.50 4.52 16.02
C GLU A 98 1.62 4.16 14.54
N TRP A 99 2.63 4.69 13.84
CA TRP A 99 2.87 4.38 12.44
C TRP A 99 3.20 2.90 12.21
N ARG A 100 4.06 2.31 13.05
CA ARG A 100 4.40 0.88 12.97
C ARG A 100 3.21 0.00 13.32
N ASN A 101 2.46 0.37 14.36
CA ASN A 101 1.26 -0.35 14.76
C ASN A 101 0.21 -0.34 13.64
N MET A 102 0.00 0.81 12.99
CA MET A 102 -0.89 0.92 11.84
C MET A 102 -0.43 0.01 10.68
N ILE A 103 0.86 0.05 10.31
CA ILE A 103 1.39 -0.82 9.24
C ILE A 103 1.20 -2.31 9.58
N ALA A 104 1.41 -2.69 10.84
CA ALA A 104 1.16 -4.06 11.29
C ALA A 104 -0.32 -4.44 11.16
N ASN A 105 -1.23 -3.55 11.53
CA ASN A 105 -2.68 -3.77 11.42
C ASN A 105 -3.17 -3.86 9.97
N VAL A 106 -2.48 -3.20 9.01
CA VAL A 106 -2.73 -3.42 7.57
C VAL A 106 -2.49 -4.88 7.17
N CYS A 107 -1.59 -5.59 7.85
CA CYS A 107 -1.32 -7.01 7.59
C CYS A 107 -2.41 -7.93 8.15
N PHE A 108 -3.06 -7.55 9.26
CA PHE A 108 -4.09 -8.36 9.92
C PHE A 108 -5.50 -8.22 9.33
N ARG A 109 -5.72 -7.22 8.45
CA ARG A 109 -7.07 -6.89 7.93
C ARG A 109 -7.53 -7.74 6.75
N GLN A 110 -6.83 -8.82 6.40
CA GLN A 110 -7.29 -9.79 5.40
C GLN A 110 -8.04 -10.93 6.08
N GLY A 111 -9.31 -10.67 6.39
CA GLY A 111 -10.19 -11.66 6.99
C GLY A 111 -11.54 -11.10 7.41
N THR A 112 -12.31 -10.56 6.46
CA THR A 112 -13.79 -10.52 6.44
C THR A 112 -14.25 -10.20 5.03
#